data_AF-A0AA47A3M8-F1
#
_entry.id   AF-A0AA47A3M8-F1
#
_cell.length_a   1.000
_cell.length_b   1.000
_cell.length_c   1.000
_cell.angle_alpha   90.00
_cell.angle_beta   90.00
_cell.angle_gamma   90.00
#
_symmetry.space_group_name_H-M   'P 1'
#
loop_
_entity.id
_entity.type
_entity.pdbx_description
1 polymer ?
#
loop_
_entity_poly.entity_id
_entity_poly.type
_entity_poly.pdbx_seq_one_letter_code
_entity_poly.pdbx_strand_id
1 'polypeptide(L)'
;MIHGQERLNVNVSFEGEFAQYLTKMAKIQNKTIEEVVKDLVEEEVEASKLSEDDDEIDEVDTELAKLSLERDARGDEEIRSEDVDWDRILSAKTIKGEDIS
;
A
#
# COMPACT_ATOMS: atom_id res chain seq x y z
N MET A 1 5.75 -3.16 -39.54
CA MET A 1 5.89 -4.23 -38.54
C MET A 1 4.55 -4.34 -37.83
N ILE A 2 3.78 -5.39 -38.12
CA ILE A 2 2.52 -5.62 -37.43
C ILE A 2 2.92 -6.25 -36.09
N HIS A 3 2.89 -5.47 -35.01
CA HIS A 3 2.90 -6.03 -33.67
C HIS A 3 1.58 -6.79 -33.53
N GLY A 4 1.56 -8.05 -33.97
CA GLY A 4 0.45 -8.95 -33.69
C GLY A 4 0.34 -9.00 -32.17
N GLN A 5 -0.80 -8.60 -31.62
CA GLN A 5 -1.07 -8.82 -30.21
C GLN A 5 -0.90 -10.32 -29.96
N GLU A 6 0.15 -10.73 -29.24
CA GLU A 6 0.34 -12.11 -28.81
C GLU A 6 -0.83 -12.44 -27.87
N ARG A 7 -1.84 -13.11 -28.44
CA ARG A 7 -3.02 -13.56 -27.70
C ARG A 7 -2.83 -15.04 -27.40
N LEU A 8 -2.73 -15.36 -26.11
CA LEU A 8 -2.74 -16.73 -25.62
C LEU A 8 -4.15 -17.05 -25.08
N ASN A 9 -4.69 -18.20 -25.46
CA ASN A 9 -5.90 -18.74 -24.86
C ASN A 9 -5.51 -19.94 -24.00
N VAL A 10 -5.92 -19.94 -22.74
CA VAL A 10 -5.61 -20.98 -21.76
C VAL A 10 -6.93 -21.52 -21.22
N ASN A 11 -7.06 -22.85 -21.17
CA ASN A 11 -8.18 -23.51 -20.53
C ASN A 11 -7.75 -23.94 -19.12
N VAL A 12 -8.45 -23.45 -18.10
CA VAL A 12 -8.20 -23.77 -16.70
C VAL A 12 -9.51 -24.21 -16.07
N SER A 13 -9.45 -25.26 -15.24
CA SER A 13 -10.59 -25.75 -14.47
C SER A 13 -10.40 -25.44 -12.99
N PHE A 14 -11.43 -24.90 -12.37
CA PHE A 14 -11.48 -24.61 -10.94
C PHE A 14 -12.59 -25.44 -10.30
N GLU A 15 -12.34 -25.94 -9.10
CA GLU A 15 -13.28 -26.80 -8.38
C GLU A 15 -13.51 -26.32 -6.94
N GLY A 16 -14.54 -26.86 -6.30
CA GLY A 16 -14.83 -26.63 -4.88
C GLY A 16 -15.17 -25.18 -4.53
N GLU A 17 -14.70 -24.73 -3.38
CA GLU A 17 -15.00 -23.40 -2.83
C GLU A 17 -14.46 -22.27 -3.71
N PHE A 18 -13.32 -22.49 -4.35
CA PHE A 18 -12.70 -21.48 -5.21
C PHE A 18 -13.54 -21.20 -6.47
N ALA A 19 -14.10 -22.24 -7.10
CA ALA A 19 -15.03 -22.07 -8.21
C ALA A 19 -16.30 -21.29 -7.80
N GLN A 20 -16.81 -21.56 -6.59
CA GLN A 20 -17.95 -20.82 -6.04
C GLN A 20 -17.61 -19.35 -5.76
N TYR A 21 -16.41 -19.09 -5.25
CA TYR A 21 -15.90 -17.74 -5.01
C TYR A 21 -15.83 -16.93 -6.31
N LEU A 22 -15.15 -17.47 -7.34
CA LEU A 22 -15.04 -16.81 -8.65
C LEU A 22 -16.42 -16.52 -9.26
N THR A 23 -17.36 -17.47 -9.13
CA THR A 23 -18.74 -17.31 -9.60
C THR A 23 -19.47 -16.18 -8.86
N LYS A 24 -19.27 -16.04 -7.55
CA LYS A 24 -19.87 -14.96 -6.75
C LYS A 24 -19.26 -13.62 -7.12
N MET A 25 -17.94 -13.54 -7.25
CA MET A 25 -17.23 -12.32 -7.63
C MET A 25 -17.66 -11.80 -9.01
N ALA A 26 -17.75 -12.71 -9.99
CA ALA A 26 -18.26 -12.39 -11.33
C ALA A 26 -19.67 -11.76 -11.27
N LYS A 27 -20.56 -12.31 -10.44
CA LYS A 27 -21.90 -11.74 -10.23
C LYS A 27 -21.89 -10.38 -9.55
N ILE A 28 -21.10 -10.22 -8.48
CA ILE A 28 -21.02 -8.96 -7.72
C ILE A 28 -20.49 -7.83 -8.59
N GLN A 29 -19.47 -8.11 -9.41
CA GLN A 29 -18.83 -7.12 -10.26
C GLN A 29 -19.50 -6.97 -11.63
N ASN A 30 -20.53 -7.78 -11.92
CA ASN A 30 -21.18 -7.87 -13.23
C ASN A 30 -20.17 -8.07 -14.38
N LYS A 31 -19.21 -8.97 -14.16
CA LYS A 31 -18.15 -9.35 -15.08
C LYS A 31 -18.24 -10.83 -15.44
N THR A 32 -17.57 -11.24 -16.50
CA THR A 32 -17.34 -12.67 -16.79
C THR A 32 -16.30 -13.26 -15.84
N ILE A 33 -16.30 -14.58 -15.68
CA ILE A 33 -15.29 -15.27 -14.87
C ILE A 33 -13.88 -15.04 -15.45
N GLU A 34 -13.76 -15.00 -16.78
CA GLU A 34 -12.47 -14.74 -17.45
C GLU A 34 -11.92 -13.35 -17.11
N GLU A 35 -12.77 -12.32 -17.10
CA GLU A 35 -12.37 -10.97 -16.68
C GLU A 35 -11.95 -10.91 -15.22
N VAL A 36 -12.68 -11.58 -14.32
CA VAL A 36 -12.30 -11.66 -12.90
C VAL A 36 -10.94 -12.33 -12.72
N VAL A 37 -10.69 -13.43 -13.42
CA VAL A 37 -9.39 -14.12 -13.36
C VAL A 37 -8.28 -13.26 -13.95
N LYS A 38 -8.56 -12.53 -15.05
CA LYS A 38 -7.61 -11.57 -15.62
C LYS A 38 -7.21 -10.49 -14.62
N ASP A 39 -8.20 -9.87 -13.97
CA ASP A 39 -7.95 -8.80 -13.00
C ASP A 39 -7.10 -9.30 -11.82
N LEU A 40 -7.40 -10.49 -11.29
CA LEU A 40 -6.60 -11.10 -10.21
C LEU A 40 -5.16 -11.38 -10.64
N VAL A 41 -4.95 -11.87 -11.87
CA VAL A 41 -3.61 -12.13 -12.38
C VAL A 41 -2.85 -10.83 -12.62
N GLU A 42 -3.51 -9.78 -13.11
CA GLU A 42 -2.88 -8.47 -13.28
C GLU A 42 -2.48 -7.85 -11.93
N GLU A 43 -3.35 -7.95 -10.91
CA GLU A 43 -3.05 -7.49 -9.55
C GLU A 43 -1.80 -8.20 -8.98
N GLU A 44 -1.70 -9.52 -9.11
CA GLU A 44 -0.53 -10.27 -8.62
C GLU A 44 0.76 -9.93 -9.38
N VAL A 45 0.67 -9.68 -10.69
CA VAL A 45 1.82 -9.26 -11.50
C VAL A 45 2.28 -7.85 -11.12
N GLU A 46 1.36 -6.93 -10.83
CA GLU A 46 1.69 -5.58 -10.35
C GLU A 46 2.26 -5.60 -8.92
N ALA A 47 1.67 -6.38 -8.02
CA ALA A 47 2.16 -6.56 -6.66
C ALA A 47 3.57 -7.19 -6.63
N SER A 48 3.84 -8.16 -7.51
CA SER A 48 5.16 -8.76 -7.63
C SER A 48 6.22 -7.73 -8.06
N LYS A 49 5.88 -6.85 -9.02
CA LYS A 49 6.80 -5.78 -9.45
C LYS A 49 7.08 -4.77 -8.34
N LEU A 50 6.05 -4.36 -7.59
CA LEU A 50 6.20 -3.48 -6.44
C LEU A 50 7.12 -4.07 -5.36
N SER A 51 7.17 -5.40 -5.22
CA SER A 51 8.10 -6.05 -4.28
C SER A 51 9.53 -6.20 -4.82
N GLU A 52 9.72 -6.09 -6.13
CA GLU A 52 11.05 -6.12 -6.76
C GLU A 52 11.70 -4.74 -6.83
N ASP A 53 10.91 -3.66 -6.79
CA ASP A 53 11.38 -2.26 -6.75
C ASP A 53 11.62 -1.73 -5.31
N ASP A 54 11.39 -2.53 -4.27
CA ASP A 54 11.60 -2.18 -2.84
C ASP A 54 13.09 -2.26 -2.40
N ASP A 55 14.01 -2.34 -3.37
CA ASP A 55 15.45 -2.07 -3.18
C ASP A 55 15.78 -0.57 -3.44
N GLU A 56 14.79 0.27 -3.79
CA GLU A 56 14.97 1.73 -3.80
C GLU A 56 14.74 2.23 -2.37
N ILE A 57 15.83 2.28 -1.59
CA ILE A 57 15.90 2.94 -0.29
C ILE A 57 15.19 4.29 -0.41
N ASP A 58 14.03 4.44 0.24
CA ASP A 58 13.28 5.67 0.30
C ASP A 58 14.25 6.82 0.66
N GLU A 59 14.42 7.79 -0.23
CA GLU A 59 15.33 8.92 -0.01
C GLU A 59 15.04 9.59 1.35
N VAL A 60 13.79 9.50 1.80
CA VAL A 60 13.30 9.96 3.11
C VAL A 60 13.99 9.23 4.27
N ASP A 61 14.11 7.90 4.25
CA ASP A 61 14.80 7.14 5.31
C ASP A 61 16.30 7.49 5.34
N THR A 62 16.88 7.77 4.18
CA THR A 62 18.28 8.18 4.06
C THR A 62 18.51 9.60 4.61
N GLU A 63 17.58 10.53 4.39
CA GLU A 63 17.64 11.89 4.95
C GLU A 63 17.39 11.90 6.47
N LEU A 64 16.44 11.10 6.96
CA LEU A 64 16.18 10.96 8.39
C LEU A 64 17.39 10.37 9.14
N ALA A 65 18.07 9.39 8.55
CA ALA A 65 19.30 8.83 9.09
C ALA A 65 20.43 9.87 9.17
N LYS A 66 20.60 10.72 8.14
CA LYS A 66 21.59 11.81 8.14
C LYS A 66 21.28 12.86 9.21
N LEU A 67 20.02 13.27 9.35
CA LEU A 67 19.59 14.24 10.36
C LEU A 67 19.81 13.70 11.78
N SER A 68 19.54 12.41 12.03
CA SER A 68 19.79 11.79 13.33
C SER A 68 21.28 11.79 13.68
N LEU A 69 22.15 11.51 12.70
CA LEU A 69 23.60 11.45 12.90
C LEU A 69 24.22 12.85 13.14
N GLU A 70 23.68 13.89 12.48
CA GLU A 70 24.08 15.28 12.72
C GLU A 70 23.60 15.82 14.09
N ARG A 71 22.39 15.43 14.53
CA ARG A 71 21.86 15.76 15.86
C ARG A 71 22.73 15.17 16.98
N ASP A 72 23.07 13.89 16.89
CA ASP A 72 23.88 13.22 17.91
C ASP A 72 25.30 13.81 18.00
N ALA A 73 25.84 14.32 16.89
CA ALA A 73 27.14 15.00 16.86
C ALA A 73 27.13 16.39 17.51
N ARG A 74 25.97 17.07 17.57
CA ARG A 74 25.82 18.39 18.20
C ARG A 74 25.71 18.34 19.72
N GLY A 75 25.54 17.14 20.30
CA GLY A 75 25.40 16.95 21.74
C GLY A 75 24.10 17.54 22.29
N ASP A 76 23.07 17.64 21.44
CA ASP A 76 21.74 18.09 21.83
C ASP A 76 21.16 17.12 22.88
N GLU A 77 20.43 17.65 23.85
CA GLU A 77 19.87 16.88 24.97
C GLU A 77 18.93 15.77 24.47
N GLU A 78 19.19 14.52 24.89
CA GLU A 78 18.38 13.37 24.52
C GLU A 78 17.00 13.46 25.17
N ILE A 79 16.01 13.92 24.42
CA ILE A 79 14.61 13.93 24.87
C ILE A 79 14.01 12.55 24.62
N ARG A 80 13.67 11.82 25.69
CA ARG A 80 12.97 10.54 25.59
C ARG A 80 11.47 10.77 25.50
N SER A 81 10.74 9.78 25.00
CA SER A 81 9.27 9.82 24.94
C SER A 81 8.62 10.02 26.31
N GLU A 82 9.30 9.60 27.38
CA GLU A 82 8.90 9.73 28.79
C GLU A 82 9.02 11.17 29.31
N ASP A 83 9.89 11.99 28.72
CA ASP A 83 10.12 13.39 29.09
C ASP A 83 9.08 14.33 28.48
N VAL A 84 8.29 13.83 27.52
CA VAL A 84 7.26 14.58 26.82
C VAL A 84 5.90 14.30 27.45
N ASP A 85 5.25 15.35 27.97
CA ASP A 85 3.87 15.28 28.46
C ASP A 85 2.89 15.23 27.28
N TRP A 86 2.73 14.02 26.72
CA TRP A 86 1.83 13.75 25.60
C TRP A 86 0.38 14.03 25.94
N ASP A 87 -0.04 13.82 27.19
CA ASP A 87 -1.42 14.05 27.62
C ASP A 87 -1.78 15.54 27.51
N ARG A 88 -0.86 16.43 27.91
CA ARG A 88 -0.99 17.87 27.71
C ARG A 88 -1.01 18.26 26.23
N ILE A 89 -0.18 17.65 25.39
CA ILE A 89 -0.09 17.96 23.95
C ILE A 89 -1.37 17.51 23.23
N LEU A 90 -1.85 16.31 23.52
CA LEU A 90 -3.06 15.74 22.92
C LEU A 90 -4.33 16.43 23.44
N SER A 91 -4.32 16.89 24.69
CA SER A 91 -5.42 17.69 25.26
C SER A 91 -5.48 19.12 24.72
N ALA A 92 -4.39 19.64 24.15
CA ALA A 92 -4.33 21.02 23.64
C ALA A 92 -5.08 21.25 22.32
N LYS A 93 -5.71 20.23 21.71
CA LYS A 93 -6.44 20.37 20.45
C LYS A 93 -7.83 19.74 20.45
N THR A 94 -8.75 20.37 21.19
CA THR A 94 -10.13 20.52 20.70
C THR A 94 -10.26 21.92 20.13
N ILE A 95 -9.90 22.12 18.87
CA ILE A 95 -10.37 23.30 18.13
C ILE A 95 -11.84 23.01 17.86
N LYS A 96 -12.70 23.68 18.63
CA LYS A 96 -14.15 23.66 18.47
C LYS A 96 -14.49 24.16 17.06
N GLY A 97 -14.77 23.25 16.15
CA GLY A 97 -15.28 23.54 14.82
C GLY A 97 -16.78 23.88 14.85
N GLU A 98 -17.15 24.91 15.60
CA GLU A 98 -18.49 25.51 15.53
C GLU A 98 -18.34 26.99 15.17
N ASP A 99 -19.20 27.42 14.26
CA ASP A 99 -19.35 28.77 13.69
C ASP A 99 -18.39 29.18 12.57
N ILE A 100 -18.71 28.74 11.34
CA ILE A 100 -18.97 29.69 10.24
C ILE A 100 -20.07 29.10 9.35
N SER A 101 -21.31 29.48 9.67
CA SER A 101 -22.46 29.41 8.76
C SER A 101 -22.53 30.69 7.92
#